data_AF-A0A9E2BHL8-F1
#
_entry.id   AF-A0A9E2BHL8-F1
#
_cell.length_a   1.000
_cell.length_b   1.000
_cell.length_c   1.000
_cell.angle_alpha   90.00
_cell.angle_beta   90.00
_cell.angle_gamma   90.00
#
_symmetry.space_group_name_H-M   'P 1'
#
loop_
_entity.id
_entity.type
_entity.pdbx_description
1 polymer ?
#
loop_
_entity_poly.entity_id
_entity_poly.type
_entity_poly.pdbx_seq_one_letter_code
_entity_poly.pdbx_strand_id
1 'polypeptide(L)'
;MLKLDEEMEVSLRKFEQLEHILDTLPGIDCGACGAPTCRAFAEDVVLGWSYITDCIFVLKDKLKKLAEEVADLSRLGPSPQRFK
;
A
#
# COMPACT_ATOMS: atom_id res chain seq x y z
N MET A 1 -1.62 -24.42 3.61
CA MET A 1 -2.61 -23.34 3.80
C MET A 1 -2.38 -22.79 5.20
N LEU A 2 -1.74 -21.63 5.30
CA LEU A 2 -1.46 -21.01 6.60
C LEU A 2 -2.77 -20.51 7.20
N LYS A 3 -2.99 -20.83 8.47
CA LYS A 3 -4.09 -20.29 9.26
C LYS A 3 -3.73 -18.83 9.58
N LEU A 4 -4.47 -17.87 9.03
CA LEU A 4 -4.19 -16.43 9.22
C LEU A 4 -4.52 -15.94 10.63
N ASP A 5 -5.49 -16.59 11.28
CA ASP A 5 -5.84 -16.34 12.68
C ASP A 5 -6.47 -17.58 13.32
N GLU A 6 -6.38 -17.68 14.65
CA GLU A 6 -6.97 -18.78 15.39
C GLU A 6 -8.49 -18.74 15.42
N GLU A 7 -9.06 -17.53 15.49
CA GLU A 7 -10.49 -17.26 15.46
C GLU A 7 -10.99 -17.18 14.02
N MET A 8 -12.02 -17.98 13.70
CA MET A 8 -12.55 -18.10 12.33
C MET A 8 -13.00 -16.75 11.76
N GLU A 9 -13.70 -15.93 12.55
CA GLU A 9 -14.19 -14.62 12.11
C GLU A 9 -13.04 -13.64 11.82
N VAL A 10 -11.97 -13.70 12.62
CA VAL A 10 -10.76 -12.88 12.38
C VAL A 10 -10.02 -13.39 11.15
N SER A 11 -9.94 -14.72 10.96
CA SER A 11 -9.31 -15.32 9.79
C SER A 11 -10.02 -14.96 8.49
N LEU A 12 -11.36 -14.87 8.49
CA LEU A 12 -12.13 -14.43 7.31
C LEU A 12 -11.83 -12.97 6.96
N ARG A 13 -11.81 -12.08 7.96
CA ARG A 13 -11.45 -10.66 7.76
C ARG A 13 -10.02 -10.50 7.23
N LYS A 14 -9.07 -11.24 7.78
CA LYS A 14 -7.68 -11.25 7.29
C LYS A 14 -7.57 -11.78 5.86
N PHE A 15 -8.40 -12.75 5.49
CA PHE A 15 -8.45 -13.26 4.11
C PHE A 15 -8.98 -12.21 3.14
N GLU A 16 -10.05 -11.49 3.48
CA GLU A 16 -10.55 -10.37 2.67
C GLU A 16 -9.49 -9.26 2.51
N GLN A 17 -8.78 -8.93 3.60
CA GLN A 17 -7.67 -7.97 3.55
C GLN A 17 -6.53 -8.45 2.67
N LEU A 18 -6.21 -9.75 2.70
CA LEU A 18 -5.17 -10.36 1.87
C LEU A 18 -5.49 -10.20 0.39
N GLU A 19 -6.70 -10.55 -0.03
CA GLU A 19 -7.12 -10.45 -1.43
C GLU A 19 -7.11 -8.98 -1.89
N HIS A 20 -7.60 -8.04 -1.05
CA HIS A 20 -7.50 -6.61 -1.35
C HIS A 20 -6.05 -6.14 -1.51
N ILE A 21 -5.13 -6.57 -0.63
CA ILE A 21 -3.71 -6.23 -0.77
C ILE A 21 -3.14 -6.82 -2.06
N LEU A 22 -3.45 -8.08 -2.36
CA LEU A 22 -2.96 -8.77 -3.55
C LEU A 22 -3.37 -8.05 -4.84
N ASP A 23 -4.59 -7.51 -4.89
CA ASP A 23 -5.09 -6.70 -6.01
C ASP A 23 -4.32 -5.37 -6.19
N THR A 24 -3.67 -4.86 -5.13
CA THR A 24 -2.82 -3.66 -5.21
C THR A 24 -1.38 -3.96 -5.65
N LEU A 25 -0.97 -5.23 -5.65
CA LEU A 25 0.38 -5.64 -5.97
C LEU A 25 0.54 -5.91 -7.48
N PRO A 26 1.75 -5.79 -8.03
CA PRO A 26 1.98 -5.98 -9.46
C PRO A 26 1.82 -7.42 -9.95
N GLY A 27 1.82 -8.42 -9.04
CA GLY A 27 1.64 -9.83 -9.40
C GLY A 27 2.78 -10.48 -10.18
N ILE A 28 3.97 -9.88 -10.21
CA ILE A 28 5.13 -10.33 -11.00
C ILE A 28 6.19 -11.11 -10.20
N ASP A 29 5.98 -11.30 -8.89
CA ASP A 29 6.86 -12.10 -8.01
C ASP A 29 8.36 -11.73 -8.09
N CYS A 30 8.67 -10.43 -8.17
CA CYS A 30 10.05 -9.97 -8.37
C CYS A 30 10.99 -10.07 -7.14
N GLY A 31 10.44 -10.34 -5.95
CA GLY A 31 11.23 -10.53 -4.72
C GLY A 31 11.89 -9.29 -4.11
N ALA A 32 11.67 -8.09 -4.64
CA ALA A 32 12.35 -6.87 -4.18
C ALA A 32 12.04 -6.49 -2.71
N CYS A 33 10.88 -6.91 -2.19
CA CYS A 33 10.49 -6.73 -0.78
C CYS A 33 11.03 -7.81 0.16
N GLY A 34 11.73 -8.83 -0.37
CA GLY A 34 12.28 -9.95 0.40
C GLY A 34 11.38 -11.20 0.48
N ALA A 35 10.12 -11.11 0.05
CA ALA A 35 9.21 -12.26 -0.02
C ALA A 35 9.33 -13.02 -1.35
N PRO A 36 9.06 -14.34 -1.37
CA PRO A 36 9.20 -15.18 -2.58
C PRO A 36 8.09 -14.95 -3.62
N THR A 37 6.92 -14.46 -3.23
CA THR A 37 5.79 -14.13 -4.13
C THR A 37 5.06 -12.89 -3.62
N CYS A 38 4.29 -12.22 -4.50
CA CYS A 38 3.39 -11.14 -4.12
C CYS A 38 2.35 -11.59 -3.09
N ARG A 39 1.86 -12.84 -3.19
CA ARG A 39 0.92 -13.39 -2.18
C ARG A 39 1.59 -13.57 -0.83
N ALA A 40 2.82 -14.11 -0.78
CA ALA A 40 3.56 -14.23 0.47
C ALA A 40 3.80 -12.85 1.11
N PHE A 41 4.20 -11.86 0.31
CA PHE A 41 4.31 -10.48 0.78
C PHE A 41 3.00 -9.92 1.31
N ALA A 42 1.88 -10.18 0.62
CA ALA A 42 0.56 -9.75 1.06
C ALA A 42 0.19 -10.38 2.43
N GLU A 43 0.54 -11.65 2.66
CA GLU A 43 0.39 -12.32 3.95
C GLU A 43 1.24 -11.63 5.03
N ASP A 44 2.50 -11.31 4.74
CA ASP A 44 3.37 -10.57 5.67
C ASP A 44 2.78 -9.22 6.08
N VAL A 45 2.15 -8.50 5.14
CA VAL A 45 1.47 -7.23 5.41
C VAL A 45 0.21 -7.42 6.26
N VAL A 46 -0.61 -8.45 5.99
CA VAL A 46 -1.80 -8.78 6.79
C VAL A 46 -1.43 -9.20 8.22
N LEU A 47 -0.32 -9.91 8.38
CA LEU A 47 0.21 -10.33 9.69
C LEU A 47 0.95 -9.22 10.43
N GLY A 48 1.19 -8.08 9.79
CA GLY A 48 1.86 -6.92 10.37
C GLY A 48 3.39 -7.07 10.44
N TRP A 49 3.98 -7.98 9.67
CA TRP A 49 5.43 -8.18 9.58
C TRP A 49 6.10 -7.26 8.58
N SER A 50 5.34 -6.67 7.67
CA SER A 50 5.84 -5.75 6.65
C SER A 50 4.84 -4.64 6.37
N TYR A 51 5.33 -3.53 5.81
CA TYR A 51 4.48 -2.44 5.35
C TYR A 51 4.23 -2.59 3.85
N ILE A 52 3.04 -2.22 3.38
CA ILE A 52 2.72 -2.28 1.94
C ILE A 52 3.70 -1.46 1.07
N THR A 53 4.34 -0.44 1.65
CA THR A 53 5.38 0.39 1.02
C THR A 53 6.72 -0.32 0.82
N ASP A 54 6.92 -1.50 1.37
CA ASP A 54 8.13 -2.30 1.12
C ASP A 54 8.12 -2.87 -0.31
N CYS A 55 6.95 -2.90 -0.96
CA CYS A 55 6.85 -3.09 -2.40
C CYS A 55 7.26 -1.80 -3.14
N ILE A 56 8.37 -1.89 -3.90
CA ILE A 56 8.93 -0.75 -4.64
C ILE A 56 7.95 -0.10 -5.63
N PHE A 57 7.01 -0.87 -6.19
CA PHE A 57 5.98 -0.36 -7.10
C PHE A 57 4.97 0.51 -6.33
N VAL A 58 4.45 -0.02 -5.22
CA VAL A 58 3.54 0.74 -4.33
C VAL A 58 4.21 1.99 -3.78
N LEU A 59 5.48 1.90 -3.37
CA LEU A 59 6.24 3.04 -2.86
C LEU A 59 6.35 4.14 -3.92
N LYS A 60 6.75 3.79 -5.15
CA LYS A 60 6.88 4.73 -6.26
C LYS A 60 5.56 5.42 -6.59
N ASP A 61 4.45 4.67 -6.60
CA ASP A 61 3.13 5.22 -6.87
C ASP A 61 2.70 6.20 -5.79
N LYS A 62 2.94 5.90 -4.52
CA LYS A 62 2.66 6.82 -3.40
C LYS A 62 3.52 8.07 -3.45
N LEU A 63 4.82 7.93 -3.74
CA LEU A 63 5.73 9.08 -3.87
C LEU A 63 5.32 9.98 -5.04
N LYS A 64 4.88 9.40 -6.16
CA LYS A 64 4.38 10.15 -7.31
C LYS A 64 3.15 10.98 -6.94
N LYS A 65 2.15 10.37 -6.30
CA LYS A 65 0.94 11.07 -5.83
C LYS A 65 1.26 12.21 -4.87
N LEU A 66 2.15 11.96 -3.90
CA LEU A 66 2.58 12.99 -2.97
C LEU A 66 3.30 14.15 -3.68
N ALA A 67 4.16 13.85 -4.66
CA ALA A 67 4.84 14.89 -5.43
C ALA A 67 3.86 15.74 -6.25
N GLU A 68 2.81 15.13 -6.81
CA GLU A 68 1.72 15.84 -7.51
C GLU A 68 0.95 16.75 -6.55
N GLU A 69 0.55 16.25 -5.37
CA GLU A 69 -0.15 17.06 -4.35
C GLU A 69 0.69 18.26 -3.88
N VAL A 70 1.99 18.05 -3.63
CA VAL A 70 2.91 19.13 -3.24
C VAL A 70 3.05 20.15 -4.37
N ALA A 71 3.11 19.71 -5.62
CA ALA A 71 3.17 20.60 -6.78
C ALA A 71 1.89 21.43 -6.91
N ASP A 72 0.72 20.86 -6.64
CA ASP A 72 -0.56 21.57 -6.69
C ASP A 72 -0.67 22.62 -5.58
N LEU A 73 -0.30 22.26 -4.35
CA LEU A 73 -0.27 23.20 -3.22
C LEU A 73 0.68 24.38 -3.47
N SER A 74 1.83 24.11 -4.10
CA SER A 74 2.80 25.17 -4.43
C SER A 74 2.27 26.18 -5.45
N ARG A 75 1.24 25.81 -6.24
CA ARG A 75 0.56 26.72 -7.18
C ARG A 75 -0.52 27.55 -6.50
N LEU A 76 -0.99 27.17 -5.31
CA LEU A 76 -1.95 27.95 -4.53
C LEU A 76 -1.24 29.14 -3.87
N GLY A 77 -1.06 30.22 -4.64
CA GLY A 77 -0.73 31.53 -4.09
C GLY A 77 -1.93 32.19 -3.42
N PRO A 78 -1.73 33.17 -2.51
CA PRO A 78 -2.83 33.94 -1.95
C PRO A 78 -3.59 34.67 -3.07
N SER A 79 -4.92 34.60 -3.03
CA SER A 79 -5.80 35.31 -3.98
C SER A 79 -5.47 36.81 -3.98
N PRO A 80 -5.27 37.46 -5.14
CA PRO A 80 -4.92 38.89 -5.22
C PRO A 80 -5.94 39.82 -4.56
N GLN A 81 -7.15 39.33 -4.29
CA GLN A 81 -8.28 40.14 -3.82
C GLN A 81 -8.29 40.38 -2.29
N ARG A 82 -7.35 39.83 -1.53
CA ARG A 82 -7.36 39.92 -0.05
C ARG A 82 -6.55 41.10 0.54
N PHE A 83 -5.91 41.92 -0.31
CA PHE A 83 -5.13 43.10 0.10
C PHE A 83 -5.80 44.44 -0.23
N LYS A 84 -7.13 44.47 -0.36
CA LYS A 84 -7.90 45.72 -0.39
C LYS A 84 -8.38 46.11 1.00
#